data_AF-A0A8T6TZB1-F1
#
_entry.id   AF-A0A8T6TZB1-F1
#
_cell.length_a   1.000
_cell.length_b   1.000
_cell.length_c   1.000
_cell.angle_alpha   90.00
_cell.angle_beta   90.00
_cell.angle_gamma   90.00
#
_symmetry.space_group_name_H-M   'P 1'
#
loop_
_entity.id
_entity.type
_entity.pdbx_description
1 polymer ?
#
loop_
_entity_poly.entity_id
_entity_poly.type
_entity_poly.pdbx_seq_one_letter_code
_entity_poly.pdbx_strand_id
1 'polypeptide(L)'
;MAFDLIIFATALYALTSETVEDSFMLIIFQVSFGKKSVLYGLVAASIAIASIMVILVIYGIPNLESYSDYVAAVSGLFLISLGVYWIIKFFLARKRAIKKESEFEQKTVTKSVASFTMVSVELLEILALLVPFILTGYVIETSIAMIVSILISIALMITIGRKLRSKLENKLTQVKLFAGFALILSGSIIGFDLL
;
A
#
# COMPACT_ATOMS: atom_id res chain seq x y z
N MET A 1 -18.01 -14.58 9.72
CA MET A 1 -16.89 -14.51 10.68
C MET A 1 -17.18 -13.48 11.76
N ALA A 2 -16.68 -13.70 12.97
CA ALA A 2 -16.60 -12.67 13.99
C ALA A 2 -15.51 -11.65 13.61
N PHE A 3 -15.66 -10.40 14.05
CA PHE A 3 -14.69 -9.35 13.75
C PHE A 3 -13.33 -9.65 14.41
N ASP A 4 -12.27 -9.72 13.62
CA ASP A 4 -10.92 -9.99 14.12
C ASP A 4 -10.14 -8.70 14.40
N LEU A 5 -9.94 -8.42 15.69
CA LEU A 5 -9.21 -7.24 16.15
C LEU A 5 -7.72 -7.24 15.76
N ILE A 6 -7.10 -8.42 15.63
CA ILE A 6 -5.67 -8.53 15.28
C ILE A 6 -5.50 -8.22 13.80
N ILE A 7 -6.34 -8.80 12.95
CA ILE A 7 -6.34 -8.50 11.51
C ILE A 7 -6.69 -7.02 11.28
N PHE A 8 -7.70 -6.49 11.97
CA PHE A 8 -8.02 -5.06 11.90
C PHE A 8 -6.83 -4.17 12.29
N ALA A 9 -6.19 -4.42 13.43
CA ALA A 9 -5.09 -3.58 13.91
C ALA A 9 -3.87 -3.63 12.99
N THR A 10 -3.54 -4.82 12.49
CA THR A 10 -2.41 -5.03 11.58
C THR A 10 -2.67 -4.44 10.19
N ALA A 11 -3.86 -4.64 9.63
CA ALA A 11 -4.28 -4.02 8.38
C ALA A 11 -4.33 -2.50 8.50
N LEU A 12 -4.86 -1.96 9.60
CA LEU A 12 -4.89 -0.51 9.86
C LEU A 12 -3.48 0.07 9.90
N TYR A 13 -2.55 -0.59 10.60
CA TYR A 13 -1.17 -0.11 10.67
C TYR A 13 -0.48 -0.14 9.30
N ALA A 14 -0.61 -1.26 8.56
CA ALA A 14 0.00 -1.41 7.23
C ALA A 14 -0.57 -0.41 6.21
N LEU A 15 -1.90 -0.25 6.16
CA LEU A 15 -2.56 0.72 5.29
C LEU A 15 -2.23 2.17 5.67
N THR A 16 -2.16 2.48 6.97
CA THR A 16 -1.82 3.84 7.43
C THR A 16 -0.38 4.18 7.08
N SER A 17 0.54 3.23 7.24
CA SER A 17 1.92 3.34 6.78
C SER A 17 1.98 3.69 5.29
N GLU A 18 1.30 2.89 4.45
CA GLU A 18 1.36 3.06 3.00
C GLU A 18 0.69 4.35 2.54
N THR A 19 -0.53 4.61 2.99
CA THR A 19 -1.29 5.82 2.59
C THR A 19 -0.61 7.13 3.02
N VAL A 20 0.20 7.11 4.07
CA VAL A 20 1.03 8.26 4.48
C VAL A 20 2.23 8.40 3.55
N GLU A 21 2.93 7.31 3.22
CA GLU A 21 4.02 7.33 2.23
C GLU A 21 3.54 7.80 0.85
N ASP A 22 2.46 7.23 0.34
CA ASP A 22 1.79 7.63 -0.90
C ASP A 22 1.52 9.14 -0.92
N SER A 23 1.02 9.67 0.19
CA SER A 23 0.71 11.11 0.29
C SER A 23 1.97 11.97 0.24
N PHE A 24 3.08 11.52 0.85
CA PHE A 24 4.38 12.18 0.70
C PHE A 24 4.91 12.08 -0.73
N MET A 25 4.82 10.91 -1.36
CA MET A 25 5.24 10.69 -2.75
C MET A 25 4.43 11.55 -3.72
N LEU A 26 3.11 11.65 -3.53
CA LEU A 26 2.24 12.56 -4.29
C LEU A 26 2.65 14.02 -4.13
N ILE A 27 3.03 14.47 -2.94
CA ILE A 27 3.55 15.83 -2.73
C ILE A 27 4.86 16.04 -3.52
N ILE A 28 5.76 15.05 -3.54
CA ILE A 28 7.02 15.10 -4.30
C ILE A 28 6.74 15.14 -5.80
N PHE A 29 5.82 14.32 -6.29
CA PHE A 29 5.40 14.31 -7.69
C PHE A 29 4.73 15.61 -8.08
N GLN A 30 3.93 16.22 -7.20
CA GLN A 30 3.30 17.52 -7.47
C GLN A 30 4.33 18.63 -7.67
N VAL A 31 5.44 18.60 -6.92
CA VAL A 31 6.55 19.54 -7.09
C VAL A 31 7.31 19.26 -8.40
N SER A 32 7.45 18.00 -8.80
CA SER A 32 8.27 17.59 -9.95
C SER A 32 7.54 17.70 -11.30
N PHE A 33 6.26 17.32 -11.35
CA PHE A 33 5.46 17.21 -12.57
C PHE A 33 4.34 18.25 -12.67
N GLY A 34 4.06 18.96 -11.57
CA GLY A 34 3.00 19.95 -11.47
C GLY A 34 1.64 19.36 -11.06
N LYS A 35 0.88 20.12 -10.28
CA LYS A 35 -0.38 19.69 -9.65
C LYS A 35 -1.40 19.10 -10.62
N LYS A 36 -1.57 19.70 -11.81
CA LYS A 36 -2.55 19.23 -12.82
C LYS A 36 -2.19 17.84 -13.36
N SER A 37 -0.92 17.60 -13.67
CA SER A 37 -0.46 16.30 -14.21
C SER A 37 -0.65 15.18 -13.19
N VAL A 38 -0.33 15.44 -11.91
CA VAL A 38 -0.50 14.46 -10.84
C VAL A 38 -1.97 14.15 -10.59
N LEU A 39 -2.85 15.16 -10.65
CA LEU A 39 -4.29 14.95 -10.51
C LEU A 39 -4.85 14.05 -11.62
N TYR A 40 -4.47 14.29 -12.88
CA TYR A 40 -4.89 13.43 -13.99
C TYR A 40 -4.33 12.02 -13.89
N GLY A 41 -3.05 11.88 -13.49
CA GLY A 41 -2.43 10.59 -13.22
C GLY A 41 -3.15 9.82 -12.12
N LEU A 42 -3.50 10.48 -11.02
CA LEU A 42 -4.27 9.90 -9.91
C LEU A 42 -5.64 9.42 -10.37
N VAL A 43 -6.42 10.27 -11.05
CA VAL A 43 -7.76 9.88 -11.53
C VAL A 43 -7.67 8.69 -12.48
N ALA A 44 -6.75 8.71 -13.45
CA ALA A 44 -6.59 7.61 -14.39
C ALA A 44 -6.16 6.31 -13.69
N ALA A 45 -5.23 6.38 -12.74
CA ALA A 45 -4.76 5.23 -11.99
C ALA A 45 -5.86 4.67 -11.07
N SER A 46 -6.63 5.53 -10.39
CA SER A 46 -7.78 5.12 -9.59
C SER A 46 -8.85 4.43 -10.41
N ILE A 47 -9.15 4.90 -11.63
CA ILE A 47 -10.11 4.25 -12.54
C ILE A 47 -9.62 2.86 -12.95
N ALA A 48 -8.34 2.73 -13.33
CA ALA A 48 -7.76 1.45 -13.71
C ALA A 48 -7.83 0.44 -12.55
N ILE A 49 -7.50 0.88 -11.35
CA ILE A 49 -7.49 0.04 -10.15
C ILE A 49 -8.90 -0.32 -9.68
N ALA A 50 -9.84 0.63 -9.72
CA ALA A 50 -11.24 0.34 -9.47
C ALA A 50 -11.78 -0.73 -10.44
N SER A 51 -11.39 -0.66 -11.71
CA SER A 51 -11.77 -1.67 -12.72
C SER A 51 -11.22 -3.05 -12.39
N ILE A 52 -9.95 -3.14 -11.98
CA ILE A 52 -9.33 -4.40 -11.52
C ILE A 52 -10.07 -4.96 -10.30
N MET A 53 -10.37 -4.11 -9.31
CA MET A 53 -11.09 -4.52 -8.09
C MET A 53 -12.50 -5.03 -8.40
N VAL A 54 -13.23 -4.36 -9.29
CA VAL A 54 -14.57 -4.80 -9.73
C VAL A 54 -14.49 -6.17 -10.41
N ILE A 55 -13.51 -6.39 -11.29
CA ILE A 55 -13.29 -7.69 -11.94
C ILE A 55 -12.99 -8.77 -10.89
N LEU A 56 -12.13 -8.46 -9.92
CA LEU A 56 -11.71 -9.38 -8.88
C LEU A 56 -12.88 -9.76 -7.95
N VAL A 57 -13.73 -8.82 -7.59
CA VAL A 57 -14.92 -9.06 -6.76
C VAL A 57 -16.01 -9.84 -7.52
N ILE A 58 -16.30 -9.48 -8.78
CA ILE A 58 -17.38 -10.11 -9.56
C ILE A 58 -16.99 -11.51 -10.05
N TYR A 59 -15.77 -11.67 -10.55
CA TYR A 59 -15.34 -12.91 -11.22
C TYR A 59 -14.34 -13.74 -10.40
N GLY A 60 -13.57 -13.12 -9.51
CA GLY A 60 -12.57 -13.82 -8.71
C GLY A 60 -13.20 -14.52 -7.51
N ILE A 61 -13.83 -13.75 -6.61
CA ILE A 61 -14.33 -14.24 -5.31
C ILE A 61 -15.28 -15.45 -5.44
N PRO A 62 -16.30 -15.45 -6.32
CA PRO A 62 -17.23 -16.58 -6.41
C PRO A 62 -16.59 -17.89 -6.90
N ASN A 63 -15.50 -17.79 -7.69
CA ASN A 63 -14.79 -18.96 -8.21
C ASN A 63 -13.74 -19.51 -7.23
N LEU A 64 -13.41 -18.75 -6.18
CA LEU A 64 -12.36 -19.08 -5.21
C LEU A 64 -12.91 -19.77 -3.95
N GLU A 65 -14.22 -19.74 -3.70
CA GLU A 65 -14.84 -20.44 -2.57
C GLU A 65 -14.56 -21.95 -2.57
N SER A 66 -14.41 -22.57 -3.75
CA SER A 66 -14.08 -24.00 -3.86
C SER A 66 -12.64 -24.35 -3.47
N TYR A 67 -11.78 -23.34 -3.26
CA TYR A 67 -10.35 -23.49 -2.95
C TYR A 67 -9.95 -22.69 -1.69
N SER A 68 -10.89 -22.44 -0.78
CA SER A 68 -10.73 -21.56 0.39
C SER A 68 -9.40 -21.73 1.13
N ASP A 69 -8.99 -22.98 1.37
CA ASP A 69 -7.80 -23.29 2.17
C ASP A 69 -6.50 -22.96 1.42
N TYR A 70 -6.47 -23.24 0.11
CA TYR A 70 -5.34 -22.87 -0.74
C TYR A 70 -5.26 -21.36 -0.91
N VAL A 71 -6.39 -20.68 -1.04
CA VAL A 71 -6.48 -19.23 -1.15
C VAL A 71 -5.99 -18.56 0.14
N ALA A 72 -6.36 -19.10 1.30
CA ALA A 72 -5.88 -18.64 2.59
C ALA A 72 -4.36 -18.82 2.74
N ALA A 73 -3.85 -20.01 2.46
CA ALA A 73 -2.41 -20.31 2.52
C ALA A 73 -1.59 -19.41 1.58
N VAL A 74 -2.02 -19.25 0.33
CA VAL A 74 -1.33 -18.40 -0.66
C VAL A 74 -1.40 -16.92 -0.28
N SER A 75 -2.56 -16.45 0.18
CA SER A 75 -2.73 -15.07 0.64
C SER A 75 -1.87 -14.76 1.86
N GLY A 76 -1.80 -15.68 2.82
CA GLY A 76 -0.94 -15.58 3.99
C GLY A 76 0.55 -15.54 3.62
N LEU A 77 1.00 -16.47 2.77
CA LEU A 77 2.39 -16.48 2.27
C LEU A 77 2.73 -15.22 1.47
N PHE A 78 1.79 -14.70 0.69
CA PHE A 78 1.98 -13.45 -0.04
C PHE A 78 2.16 -12.25 0.91
N LEU A 79 1.33 -12.13 1.95
CA LEU A 79 1.46 -11.08 2.97
C LEU A 79 2.80 -11.17 3.73
N ILE A 80 3.23 -12.39 4.10
CA ILE A 80 4.55 -12.60 4.72
C ILE A 80 5.67 -12.14 3.77
N SER A 81 5.59 -12.53 2.49
CA SER A 81 6.60 -12.16 1.49
C SER A 81 6.65 -10.65 1.27
N LEU A 82 5.50 -9.99 1.21
CA LEU A 82 5.39 -8.53 1.10
C LEU A 82 5.98 -7.84 2.35
N GLY A 83 5.68 -8.36 3.54
CA GLY A 83 6.24 -7.86 4.79
C GLY A 83 7.77 -7.98 4.84
N VAL A 84 8.31 -9.14 4.44
CA VAL A 84 9.77 -9.35 4.33
C VAL A 84 10.40 -8.39 3.32
N TYR A 85 9.76 -8.19 2.15
CA TYR A 85 10.22 -7.24 1.14
C TYR A 85 10.32 -5.81 1.70
N TRP A 86 9.33 -5.35 2.46
CA TRP A 86 9.36 -4.02 3.10
C TRP A 86 10.47 -3.88 4.15
N ILE A 87 10.70 -4.93 4.94
CA ILE A 87 11.81 -4.97 5.91
C ILE A 87 13.16 -4.88 5.19
N ILE A 88 13.33 -5.60 4.08
CA ILE A 88 14.55 -5.54 3.26
C ILE A 88 14.73 -4.14 2.66
N LYS A 89 13.67 -3.56 2.07
CA LYS A 89 13.65 -2.20 1.51
C LYS A 89 14.08 -1.16 2.56
N PHE A 90 13.63 -1.30 3.81
CA PHE A 90 14.07 -0.48 4.93
C PHE A 90 15.59 -0.56 5.18
N PHE A 91 16.15 -1.78 5.25
CA PHE A 91 17.59 -1.96 5.49
C PHE A 91 18.44 -1.41 4.34
N LEU A 92 17.98 -1.54 3.09
CA LEU A 92 18.65 -1.02 1.91
C LEU A 92 18.61 0.52 1.85
N ALA A 93 17.46 1.13 2.16
CA ALA A 93 17.31 2.58 2.23
C ALA A 93 18.22 3.19 3.32
N ARG A 94 18.32 2.56 4.49
CA ARG A 94 19.20 3.01 5.59
C ARG A 94 20.69 2.97 5.23
N LYS A 95 21.11 2.03 4.37
CA LYS A 95 22.50 1.89 3.91
C LYS A 95 22.91 2.87 2.80
N ARG A 96 22.05 3.84 2.41
CA ARG A 96 22.29 4.77 1.28
C ARG A 96 22.59 4.08 -0.07
N ALA A 97 22.17 2.83 -0.27
CA ALA A 97 22.31 2.17 -1.57
C ALA A 97 21.36 2.75 -2.63
N ILE A 98 20.23 3.33 -2.19
CA ILE A 98 19.20 3.93 -3.05
C ILE A 98 19.37 5.46 -3.08
N LYS A 99 20.60 5.94 -3.31
CA LYS A 99 20.82 7.36 -3.67
C LYS A 99 21.04 7.56 -5.18
N LYS A 100 20.93 6.48 -5.96
CA LYS A 100 21.22 6.49 -7.41
C LYS A 100 20.02 6.13 -8.32
N GLU A 101 18.87 5.75 -7.78
CA GLU A 101 17.68 5.48 -8.62
C GLU A 101 16.82 6.72 -8.92
N SER A 102 17.07 7.85 -8.26
CA SER A 102 16.38 9.12 -8.58
C SER A 102 16.97 9.86 -9.78
N GLU A 103 18.06 9.36 -10.37
CA GLU A 103 18.57 9.78 -11.68
C GLU A 103 18.11 8.80 -12.76
N PHE A 104 16.80 8.50 -12.77
CA PHE A 104 16.21 7.95 -13.99
C PHE A 104 16.29 9.06 -15.04
N GLU A 105 17.33 9.00 -15.88
CA GLU A 105 17.49 9.78 -17.10
C GLU A 105 16.15 9.76 -17.86
N GLN A 106 15.39 10.85 -17.76
CA GLN A 106 14.19 11.07 -18.55
C GLN A 106 14.59 11.29 -20.00
N LYS A 107 14.86 10.20 -20.72
CA LYS A 107 14.81 10.19 -22.17
C LYS A 107 13.38 9.86 -22.59
N THR A 108 12.71 10.88 -23.13
CA THR A 108 11.53 10.79 -24.03
C THR A 108 10.19 10.26 -23.49
N VAL A 109 9.92 10.27 -22.18
CA VAL A 109 8.55 10.02 -21.65
C VAL A 109 7.89 11.35 -21.30
N THR A 110 6.66 11.59 -21.77
CA THR A 110 5.90 12.79 -21.42
C THR A 110 5.63 12.83 -19.91
N LYS A 111 5.72 14.02 -19.29
CA LYS A 111 5.53 14.21 -17.84
C LYS A 111 4.24 13.59 -17.30
N SER A 112 3.19 13.54 -18.12
CA SER A 112 1.91 12.91 -17.75
C SER A 112 2.00 11.39 -17.66
N VAL A 113 2.74 10.73 -18.55
CA VAL A 113 2.89 9.26 -18.52
C VAL A 113 3.76 8.86 -17.32
N ALA A 114 4.87 9.57 -17.09
CA ALA A 114 5.70 9.32 -15.92
C ALA A 114 4.93 9.51 -14.60
N SER A 115 4.11 10.57 -14.51
CA SER A 115 3.24 10.80 -13.36
C SER A 115 2.16 9.72 -13.21
N PHE A 116 1.59 9.22 -14.30
CA PHE A 116 0.63 8.12 -14.25
C PHE A 116 1.30 6.84 -13.73
N THR A 117 2.43 6.43 -14.33
CA THR A 117 3.12 5.19 -13.94
C THR A 117 3.51 5.21 -12.47
N MET A 118 4.04 6.32 -11.96
CA MET A 118 4.41 6.42 -10.55
C MET A 118 3.19 6.36 -9.62
N VAL A 119 2.11 7.08 -9.93
CA VAL A 119 0.89 7.03 -9.09
C VAL A 119 0.22 5.65 -9.17
N SER A 120 0.30 4.97 -10.32
CA SER A 120 -0.17 3.58 -10.43
C SER A 120 0.63 2.61 -9.57
N VAL A 121 1.94 2.78 -9.44
CA VAL A 121 2.77 1.92 -8.59
C VAL A 121 2.36 2.05 -7.12
N GLU A 122 2.17 3.27 -6.61
CA GLU A 122 1.74 3.51 -5.22
C GLU A 122 0.36 2.87 -4.95
N LEU A 123 -0.61 3.11 -5.84
CA LEU A 123 -1.93 2.51 -5.68
C LEU A 123 -1.93 0.98 -5.86
N LEU A 124 -0.98 0.42 -6.60
CA LEU A 124 -0.77 -1.03 -6.69
C LEU A 124 -0.20 -1.61 -5.38
N GLU A 125 0.63 -0.88 -4.63
CA GLU A 125 1.07 -1.30 -3.28
C GLU A 125 -0.14 -1.39 -2.34
N ILE A 126 -1.07 -0.41 -2.38
CA ILE A 126 -2.34 -0.49 -1.64
C ILE A 126 -3.16 -1.71 -2.09
N LEU A 127 -3.29 -1.96 -3.39
CA LEU A 127 -4.05 -3.10 -3.88
C LEU A 127 -3.42 -4.45 -3.47
N ALA A 128 -2.09 -4.54 -3.47
CA ALA A 128 -1.37 -5.71 -3.00
C ALA A 128 -1.61 -6.00 -1.51
N LEU A 129 -1.88 -4.97 -0.69
CA LEU A 129 -2.31 -5.14 0.70
C LEU A 129 -3.75 -5.64 0.79
N LEU A 130 -4.67 -5.02 0.02
CA LEU A 130 -6.10 -5.26 0.15
C LEU A 130 -6.55 -6.61 -0.38
N VAL A 131 -6.00 -7.06 -1.51
CA VAL A 131 -6.46 -8.28 -2.20
C VAL A 131 -6.36 -9.52 -1.30
N PRO A 132 -5.24 -9.81 -0.62
CA PRO A 132 -5.14 -10.96 0.28
C PRO A 132 -6.21 -10.95 1.38
N PHE A 133 -6.47 -9.80 2.00
CA PHE A 133 -7.50 -9.70 3.04
C PHE A 133 -8.93 -9.88 2.51
N ILE A 134 -9.21 -9.38 1.30
CA ILE A 134 -10.50 -9.56 0.65
C ILE A 134 -10.73 -11.03 0.29
N LEU A 135 -9.72 -11.69 -0.26
CA LEU A 135 -9.79 -13.10 -0.66
C LEU A 135 -9.94 -14.06 0.54
N THR A 136 -9.52 -13.62 1.72
CA THR A 136 -9.56 -14.41 2.96
C THR A 136 -10.78 -14.09 3.84
N GLY A 137 -11.71 -13.28 3.35
CA GLY A 137 -12.98 -13.00 4.02
C GLY A 137 -12.96 -11.89 5.08
N TYR A 138 -11.82 -11.23 5.31
CA TYR A 138 -11.68 -10.10 6.25
C TYR A 138 -12.04 -8.75 5.60
N VAL A 139 -13.10 -8.73 4.78
CA VAL A 139 -13.50 -7.56 4.00
C VAL A 139 -13.92 -6.41 4.93
N ILE A 140 -14.58 -6.70 6.04
CA ILE A 140 -15.12 -5.69 6.96
C ILE A 140 -13.98 -5.00 7.72
N GLU A 141 -13.08 -5.78 8.33
CA GLU A 141 -11.89 -5.31 9.04
C GLU A 141 -11.06 -4.40 8.14
N THR A 142 -10.80 -4.87 6.92
CA THR A 142 -9.95 -4.18 5.96
C THR A 142 -10.61 -2.92 5.41
N SER A 143 -11.93 -2.94 5.18
CA SER A 143 -12.67 -1.76 4.71
C SER A 143 -12.69 -0.65 5.77
N ILE A 144 -12.93 -1.01 7.04
CA ILE A 144 -12.90 -0.04 8.14
C ILE A 144 -11.47 0.49 8.32
N ALA A 145 -10.47 -0.39 8.28
CA ALA A 145 -9.06 -0.01 8.36
C ALA A 145 -8.67 0.97 7.25
N MET A 146 -9.13 0.74 6.00
CA MET A 146 -8.89 1.63 4.87
C MET A 146 -9.51 3.01 5.06
N ILE A 147 -10.77 3.07 5.52
CA ILE A 147 -11.45 4.36 5.79
C ILE A 147 -10.69 5.14 6.87
N VAL A 148 -10.37 4.48 7.99
CA VAL A 148 -9.64 5.12 9.10
C VAL A 148 -8.24 5.57 8.65
N SER A 149 -7.54 4.75 7.88
CA SER A 149 -6.24 5.06 7.30
C SER A 149 -6.28 6.31 6.41
N ILE A 150 -7.28 6.42 5.53
CA ILE A 150 -7.48 7.60 4.68
C ILE A 150 -7.71 8.85 5.54
N LEU A 151 -8.55 8.75 6.56
CA LEU A 151 -8.83 9.87 7.48
C LEU A 151 -7.56 10.31 8.22
N ILE A 152 -6.75 9.37 8.71
CA ILE A 152 -5.46 9.65 9.36
C ILE A 152 -4.52 10.34 8.37
N SER A 153 -4.42 9.84 7.14
CA SER A 153 -3.54 10.40 6.12
C SER A 153 -3.95 11.84 5.75
N ILE A 154 -5.25 12.11 5.57
CA ILE A 154 -5.78 13.46 5.34
C ILE A 154 -5.48 14.38 6.53
N ALA A 155 -5.73 13.92 7.76
CA ALA A 155 -5.46 14.69 8.97
C ALA A 155 -3.97 15.03 9.11
N LEU A 156 -3.09 14.07 8.80
CA LEU A 156 -1.64 14.27 8.77
C LEU A 156 -1.24 15.27 7.69
N MET A 157 -1.80 15.15 6.47
CA MET A 157 -1.51 16.07 5.37
C MET A 157 -1.92 17.52 5.67
N ILE A 158 -3.02 17.73 6.41
CA ILE A 158 -3.47 19.06 6.84
C ILE A 158 -2.59 19.59 7.98
N THR A 159 -2.25 18.75 8.97
CA THR A 159 -1.54 19.16 10.19
C THR A 159 -0.05 19.36 9.94
N ILE A 160 0.56 18.53 9.09
CA ILE A 160 1.99 18.49 8.81
C ILE A 160 2.26 19.35 7.56
N GLY A 161 2.29 20.67 7.73
CA GLY A 161 2.69 21.58 6.65
C GLY A 161 4.12 21.29 6.10
N ARG A 162 4.46 21.88 4.94
CA ARG A 162 5.71 21.71 4.15
C ARG A 162 7.04 21.64 4.94
N LYS A 163 7.11 22.15 6.18
CA LYS A 163 8.33 22.26 7.01
C LYS A 163 8.84 20.95 7.62
N LEU A 164 8.06 19.87 7.63
CA LEU A 164 8.42 18.62 8.33
C LEU A 164 8.98 17.50 7.43
N ARG A 165 9.08 17.72 6.12
CA ARG A 165 9.56 16.73 5.12
C ARG A 165 10.90 16.10 5.52
N SER A 166 11.90 16.90 5.91
CA SER A 166 13.23 16.38 6.25
C SER A 166 13.32 15.68 7.60
N LYS A 167 12.42 15.99 8.54
CA LYS A 167 12.37 15.34 9.87
C LYS A 167 11.60 14.02 9.83
N LEU A 168 10.69 13.85 8.88
CA LEU A 168 9.85 12.65 8.76
C LEU A 168 10.45 11.58 7.87
N GLU A 169 11.35 11.92 6.94
CA GLU A 169 11.96 10.96 6.00
C GLU A 169 12.59 9.75 6.72
N ASN A 170 13.38 9.98 7.78
CA ASN A 170 13.97 8.91 8.60
C ASN A 170 12.97 8.17 9.50
N LYS A 171 11.85 8.82 9.87
CA LYS A 171 10.80 8.21 10.70
C LYS A 171 9.85 7.36 9.86
N LEU A 172 9.57 7.76 8.62
CA LEU A 172 8.78 6.99 7.65
C LEU A 172 9.47 5.67 7.31
N THR A 173 10.79 5.68 7.17
CA THR A 173 11.54 4.42 6.97
C THR A 173 11.31 3.47 8.15
N GLN A 174 11.36 3.95 9.39
CA GLN A 174 11.08 3.12 10.57
C GLN A 174 9.63 2.62 10.62
N VAL A 175 8.66 3.40 10.13
CA VAL A 175 7.26 2.98 10.04
C VAL A 175 7.09 1.81 9.06
N LYS A 176 7.77 1.82 7.90
CA LYS A 176 7.73 0.68 6.96
C LYS A 176 8.30 -0.61 7.55
N LEU A 177 9.28 -0.54 8.45
CA LEU A 177 9.79 -1.71 9.18
C LEU A 177 8.68 -2.35 10.04
N PHE A 178 7.98 -1.55 10.84
CA PHE A 178 6.89 -2.04 11.68
C PHE A 178 5.68 -2.49 10.88
N ALA A 179 5.42 -1.85 9.73
CA ALA A 179 4.36 -2.27 8.82
C ALA A 179 4.68 -3.63 8.20
N GLY A 180 5.95 -3.88 7.85
CA GLY A 180 6.41 -5.19 7.40
C GLY A 180 6.21 -6.28 8.46
N PHE A 181 6.49 -5.99 9.74
CA PHE A 181 6.19 -6.93 10.83
C PHE A 181 4.69 -7.17 11.02
N ALA A 182 3.86 -6.12 10.90
CA ALA A 182 2.41 -6.25 10.98
C ALA A 182 1.88 -7.18 9.87
N LEU A 183 2.39 -7.06 8.64
CA LEU A 183 2.02 -7.95 7.52
C LEU A 183 2.46 -9.39 7.71
N ILE A 184 3.65 -9.62 8.26
CA ILE A 184 4.10 -10.97 8.60
C ILE A 184 3.16 -11.58 9.65
N LEU A 185 2.74 -10.80 10.65
CA LEU A 185 1.81 -11.26 11.66
C LEU A 185 0.44 -11.61 11.06
N SER A 186 -0.17 -10.72 10.27
CA SER A 186 -1.45 -11.00 9.60
C SER A 186 -1.35 -12.20 8.66
N GLY A 187 -0.29 -12.27 7.86
CA GLY A 187 -0.07 -13.36 6.92
C GLY A 187 0.16 -14.70 7.61
N SER A 188 0.77 -14.69 8.80
CA SER A 188 0.92 -15.90 9.61
C SER A 188 -0.40 -16.36 10.19
N ILE A 189 -1.23 -15.43 10.68
CA ILE A 189 -2.57 -15.73 11.21
C ILE A 189 -3.44 -16.35 10.12
N ILE A 190 -3.47 -15.74 8.94
CA ILE A 190 -4.27 -16.18 7.80
C ILE A 190 -3.73 -17.50 7.19
N GLY A 191 -2.42 -17.61 7.01
CA GLY A 191 -1.81 -18.70 6.27
C GLY A 191 -1.61 -19.99 7.06
N PHE A 192 -1.55 -19.90 8.40
CA PHE A 192 -1.35 -21.05 9.29
C PHE A 192 -2.52 -21.29 10.24
N ASP A 193 -3.63 -20.56 10.06
CA ASP A 193 -4.84 -20.68 10.86
C ASP A 193 -4.53 -20.59 12.37
N LEU A 194 -3.76 -19.57 12.76
CA LEU A 194 -3.28 -19.42 14.14
C LEU A 194 -4.35 -18.90 15.13
N LEU A 195 -5.65 -19.08 14.84
CA LEU A 195 -6.78 -18.63 15.66
C LEU A 195 -7.90 -19.68 15.78
#